data_AF-A0A8T3PVT4-F1
#
_entry.id   AF-A0A8T3PVT4-F1
#
_cell.length_a   1.000
_cell.length_b   1.000
_cell.length_c   1.000
_cell.angle_alpha   90.00
_cell.angle_beta   90.00
_cell.angle_gamma   90.00
#
_symmetry.space_group_name_H-M   'P 1'
#
loop_
_entity.id
_entity.type
_entity.pdbx_description
1 polymer ?
#
loop_
_entity_poly.entity_id
_entity_poly.type
_entity_poly.pdbx_seq_one_letter_code
_entity_poly.pdbx_strand_id
1 'polypeptide(L)'
;MLIDTGGDDVYDNNAGGNLQDIKNGPLGSPAPTIGRAIGCEQVQGNFPAPTASGHDCIASPQVVFIDKSNGRTTSNDIYGVFKDPRTTDHNPPATGPRKVDGACTPGKLIRRIVLGGSGFEGNGLLIDVVGNDQYRGKTAAQGSGHVGGVGILRDLGRGTDRYLAIRNSQGFSLIGAFGLQQDDGGNDKYLTYMPPPLDPDAPFQADGSGGVVDDTGLCDDLPRMVQGAALLGGFGVLLDQDGQDLYVGAPVGTQPFMPGILFFHSSQGFGCDGGVGMLTDRGQDLDSYREGPAGRSNGVNLVEPQTACFAAPGLGFFNDDG
;
A
#
# COMPACT_ATOMS: atom_id res chain seq x y z
N MET A 1 17.85 -2.53 9.23
CA MET A 1 17.26 -2.44 10.57
C MET A 1 17.38 -1.01 11.02
N LEU A 2 16.24 -0.31 11.05
CA LEU A 2 16.12 0.96 11.76
C LEU A 2 15.34 0.65 13.04
N ILE A 3 15.81 1.16 14.18
CA ILE A 3 15.16 1.03 15.48
C ILE A 3 14.87 2.43 15.98
N ASP A 4 13.62 2.72 16.29
CA ASP A 4 13.19 3.99 16.89
C ASP A 4 12.60 3.81 18.29
N THR A 5 12.25 4.91 18.98
CA THR A 5 11.86 4.96 20.38
C THR A 5 10.36 5.17 20.63
N GLY A 6 9.49 4.98 19.63
CA GLY A 6 8.02 4.96 19.68
C GLY A 6 7.39 6.29 20.03
N GLY A 7 6.13 6.54 19.68
CA GLY A 7 5.43 7.81 19.93
C GLY A 7 4.30 8.00 18.93
N ASP A 8 3.81 9.22 18.71
CA ASP A 8 2.83 9.45 17.63
C ASP A 8 3.59 9.76 16.32
N ASP A 9 3.62 8.79 15.42
CA ASP A 9 4.46 8.77 14.23
C ASP A 9 3.67 9.00 12.93
N VAL A 10 4.36 9.54 11.92
CA VAL A 10 3.83 9.72 10.58
C VAL A 10 4.69 9.00 9.56
N TYR A 11 4.17 7.93 8.98
CA TYR A 11 4.80 7.16 7.91
C TYR A 11 4.33 7.66 6.54
N ASP A 12 4.97 8.73 6.04
CA ASP A 12 4.68 9.34 4.74
C ASP A 12 5.42 8.63 3.59
N ASN A 13 4.80 7.55 3.12
CA ASN A 13 5.16 6.89 1.88
C ASN A 13 6.65 6.49 1.87
N ASN A 14 7.14 5.99 3.01
CA ASN A 14 8.51 5.52 3.22
C ASN A 14 8.52 4.51 4.38
N ALA A 15 9.68 3.89 4.63
CA ALA A 15 9.96 2.90 5.68
C ALA A 15 9.46 1.47 5.43
N GLY A 16 10.11 0.49 6.05
CA GLY A 16 9.75 -0.95 6.05
C GLY A 16 9.77 -1.72 4.72
N GLY A 17 9.87 -1.03 3.59
CA GLY A 17 9.84 -1.62 2.24
C GLY A 17 11.17 -2.18 1.75
N ASN A 18 11.14 -3.19 0.89
CA ASN A 18 12.36 -3.85 0.38
C ASN A 18 12.87 -3.35 -0.98
N LEU A 19 12.20 -2.40 -1.63
CA LEU A 19 12.73 -1.73 -2.83
C LEU A 19 13.52 -0.47 -2.45
N GLN A 20 14.80 -0.44 -2.80
CA GLN A 20 15.72 0.65 -2.48
C GLN A 20 16.11 1.43 -3.73
N ASP A 21 16.02 2.77 -3.65
CA ASP A 21 16.55 3.66 -4.69
C ASP A 21 18.09 3.60 -4.71
N ILE A 22 18.67 3.24 -5.85
CA ILE A 22 20.13 3.16 -6.02
C ILE A 22 20.77 4.47 -6.47
N LYS A 23 19.96 5.48 -6.83
CA LYS A 23 20.45 6.79 -7.27
C LYS A 23 20.71 7.75 -6.11
N ASN A 24 20.08 7.52 -4.96
CA ASN A 24 20.22 8.36 -3.77
C ASN A 24 20.78 7.53 -2.60
N GLY A 25 21.88 8.00 -2.00
CA GLY A 25 22.50 7.29 -0.87
C GLY A 25 23.20 8.22 0.12
N PRO A 26 23.48 7.74 1.34
CA PRO A 26 24.16 8.53 2.36
C PRO A 26 25.60 8.87 1.97
N LEU A 27 26.19 9.85 2.67
CA LEU A 27 27.59 10.24 2.48
C LEU A 27 28.52 9.00 2.63
N GLY A 28 29.35 8.76 1.61
CA GLY A 28 30.25 7.60 1.56
C GLY A 28 29.70 6.37 0.83
N SER A 29 28.44 6.41 0.37
CA SER A 29 27.89 5.39 -0.53
C SER A 29 28.38 5.57 -1.99
N PRO A 30 28.33 4.52 -2.84
CA PRO A 30 28.64 4.65 -4.27
C PRO A 30 27.51 5.32 -5.08
N ALA A 31 26.48 5.85 -4.43
CA ALA A 31 25.32 6.42 -5.11
C ALA A 31 25.69 7.70 -5.90
N PRO A 32 25.13 7.90 -7.10
CA PRO A 32 25.33 9.11 -7.89
C PRO A 32 24.91 10.40 -7.19
N THR A 33 23.87 10.34 -6.35
CA THR A 33 23.35 11.47 -5.58
C THR A 33 23.53 11.20 -4.09
N ILE A 34 24.24 12.09 -3.40
CA ILE A 34 24.39 12.01 -1.95
C ILE A 34 23.22 12.73 -1.28
N GLY A 35 22.47 12.01 -0.45
CA GLY A 35 21.27 12.51 0.21
C GLY A 35 20.64 11.49 1.14
N ARG A 36 19.44 11.81 1.64
CA ARG A 36 18.63 10.84 2.39
C ARG A 36 18.20 9.71 1.43
N ALA A 37 18.20 8.48 1.94
CA ALA A 37 17.57 7.38 1.22
C ALA A 37 16.09 7.71 0.99
N ILE A 38 15.63 7.49 -0.24
CA ILE A 38 14.23 7.65 -0.61
C ILE A 38 13.72 6.32 -1.16
N GLY A 39 12.44 6.03 -0.96
CA GLY A 39 11.80 4.86 -1.54
C GLY A 39 11.60 5.01 -3.05
N CYS A 40 11.23 3.91 -3.69
CA CYS A 40 11.10 3.80 -5.13
C CYS A 40 9.87 4.49 -5.69
N GLU A 41 10.01 5.30 -6.73
CA GLU A 41 8.90 5.97 -7.43
C GLU A 41 8.43 5.20 -8.67
N GLN A 42 9.21 4.23 -9.17
CA GLN A 42 8.97 3.57 -10.45
C GLN A 42 9.30 2.08 -10.52
N VAL A 43 8.42 1.35 -11.22
CA VAL A 43 8.79 0.29 -12.17
C VAL A 43 8.16 0.66 -13.52
N GLN A 44 8.64 1.70 -14.22
CA GLN A 44 8.21 1.92 -15.61
C GLN A 44 8.88 0.86 -16.49
N GLY A 45 8.08 0.03 -17.17
CA GLY A 45 8.54 -1.02 -18.09
C GLY A 45 7.60 -2.22 -18.13
N ASN A 46 7.46 -2.87 -19.30
CA ASN A 46 6.65 -4.08 -19.43
C ASN A 46 7.22 -5.20 -18.54
N PHE A 47 6.34 -5.79 -17.71
CA PHE A 47 6.53 -7.13 -17.18
C PHE A 47 6.68 -8.10 -18.38
N PRO A 48 7.68 -9.01 -18.45
CA PRO A 48 8.40 -9.63 -17.35
C PRO A 48 9.93 -9.68 -17.60
N ALA A 49 10.70 -8.65 -17.24
CA ALA A 49 12.15 -8.81 -17.03
C ALA A 49 12.77 -7.55 -16.42
N PRO A 50 13.35 -7.64 -15.20
CA PRO A 50 14.21 -6.60 -14.67
C PRO A 50 15.51 -6.59 -15.49
N THR A 51 15.57 -5.81 -16.57
CA THR A 51 16.84 -5.47 -17.20
C THR A 51 17.40 -4.22 -16.52
N ALA A 52 18.64 -4.31 -16.03
CA ALA A 52 19.27 -3.38 -15.08
C ALA A 52 19.44 -1.93 -15.55
N SER A 53 19.06 -1.56 -16.78
CA SER A 53 19.30 -0.24 -17.36
C SER A 53 18.09 0.71 -17.32
N GLY A 54 16.90 0.23 -16.93
CA GLY A 54 15.66 1.03 -16.95
C GLY A 54 15.08 1.41 -15.59
N HIS A 55 15.63 0.89 -14.49
CA HIS A 55 15.03 1.02 -13.16
C HIS A 55 15.95 1.75 -12.19
N ASP A 56 15.33 2.52 -11.30
CA ASP A 56 16.01 3.27 -10.24
C ASP A 56 16.15 2.46 -8.96
N CYS A 57 15.75 1.19 -8.99
CA CYS A 57 15.48 0.40 -7.81
C CYS A 57 16.09 -0.99 -7.87
N ILE A 58 16.54 -1.46 -6.71
CA ILE A 58 16.92 -2.86 -6.49
C ILE A 58 16.05 -3.47 -5.38
N ALA A 59 15.64 -4.72 -5.57
CA ALA A 59 15.02 -5.50 -4.52
C ALA A 59 16.09 -5.99 -3.54
N SER A 60 15.96 -5.57 -2.29
CA SER A 60 16.73 -6.14 -1.19
C SER A 60 16.03 -7.40 -0.70
N PRO A 61 16.76 -8.49 -0.41
CA PRO A 61 16.13 -9.76 -0.02
C PRO A 61 15.34 -9.65 1.29
N GLN A 62 15.80 -8.81 2.23
CA GLN A 62 15.18 -8.62 3.54
C GLN A 62 15.37 -7.19 4.04
N VAL A 63 14.27 -6.54 4.43
CA VAL A 63 14.27 -5.27 5.17
C VAL A 63 13.37 -5.41 6.39
N VAL A 64 13.87 -4.95 7.53
CA VAL A 64 13.14 -4.91 8.80
C VAL A 64 13.26 -3.52 9.39
N PHE A 65 12.11 -2.96 9.78
CA PHE A 65 11.94 -1.73 10.54
C PHE A 65 11.20 -2.05 11.83
N ILE A 66 11.71 -1.59 12.96
CA ILE A 66 11.09 -1.81 14.27
C ILE A 66 11.04 -0.46 14.98
N ASP A 67 9.86 0.06 15.22
CA ASP A 67 9.68 1.15 16.17
C ASP A 67 9.50 0.55 17.57
N LYS A 68 10.25 1.01 18.56
CA LYS A 68 10.19 0.44 19.91
C LYS A 68 10.54 1.43 21.00
N SER A 69 9.55 1.78 21.83
CA SER A 69 9.83 2.49 23.08
C SER A 69 10.79 1.74 24.01
N ASN A 70 11.80 2.47 24.50
CA ASN A 70 12.74 1.99 25.50
C ASN A 70 12.21 2.12 26.95
N GLY A 71 10.94 2.53 27.11
CA GLY A 71 10.28 2.70 28.41
C GLY A 71 10.76 3.91 29.22
N ARG A 72 11.60 4.78 28.65
CA ARG A 72 12.10 6.03 29.30
C ARG A 72 11.83 7.28 28.48
N THR A 73 11.77 7.15 27.16
CA THR A 73 11.50 8.26 26.21
C THR A 73 10.65 7.72 25.06
N THR A 74 9.65 8.49 24.66
CA THR A 74 8.94 8.37 23.38
C THR A 74 9.35 9.57 22.51
N SER A 75 9.44 9.37 21.20
CA SER A 75 9.68 10.39 20.18
C SER A 75 8.59 10.31 19.13
N ASN A 76 8.10 11.48 18.71
CA ASN A 76 7.16 11.58 17.61
C ASN A 76 7.97 11.90 16.35
N ASP A 77 8.00 10.98 15.41
CA ASP A 77 8.85 10.99 14.24
C ASP A 77 8.05 11.02 12.93
N ILE A 78 8.72 11.45 11.86
CA ILE A 78 8.15 11.45 10.51
C ILE A 78 9.05 10.61 9.61
N TYR A 79 8.58 9.43 9.26
CA TYR A 79 9.25 8.52 8.34
C TYR A 79 8.79 8.76 6.92
N GLY A 80 9.62 9.49 6.17
CA GLY A 80 9.29 9.87 4.80
C GLY A 80 9.26 11.37 4.63
N VAL A 81 8.57 11.84 3.58
CA VAL A 81 8.52 13.26 3.28
C VAL A 81 7.17 13.64 2.67
N PHE A 82 6.38 14.42 3.41
CA PHE A 82 5.20 15.12 2.91
C PHE A 82 5.59 16.48 2.33
N LYS A 83 5.97 16.53 1.06
CA LYS A 83 6.36 17.76 0.37
C LYS A 83 5.84 17.75 -1.05
N ASP A 84 5.58 18.93 -1.60
CA ASP A 84 5.27 19.09 -3.03
C ASP A 84 6.27 18.30 -3.89
N PRO A 85 5.84 17.64 -4.97
CA PRO A 85 6.73 16.93 -5.89
C PRO A 85 7.92 17.83 -6.27
N ARG A 86 9.15 17.34 -6.12
CA ARG A 86 10.34 18.14 -6.43
C ARG A 86 10.40 18.37 -7.93
N THR A 87 10.99 19.49 -8.33
CA THR A 87 11.37 19.72 -9.73
C THR A 87 12.30 18.65 -10.29
N THR A 88 13.07 17.94 -9.43
CA THR A 88 13.91 16.80 -9.81
C THR A 88 13.15 15.48 -9.96
N ASP A 89 11.95 15.35 -9.42
CA ASP A 89 11.10 14.15 -9.62
C ASP A 89 10.57 14.13 -11.08
N HIS A 90 10.58 15.30 -11.75
CA HIS A 90 10.35 15.48 -13.17
C HIS A 90 11.60 15.29 -14.05
N ASN A 91 12.77 14.92 -13.51
CA ASN A 91 13.96 14.67 -14.33
C ASN A 91 13.96 13.22 -14.89
N PRO A 92 13.64 13.02 -16.18
CA PRO A 92 13.85 11.74 -16.85
C PRO A 92 15.28 11.23 -16.65
N PRO A 93 15.50 9.93 -16.36
CA PRO A 93 16.72 9.28 -16.81
C PRO A 93 16.82 9.39 -18.34
N ALA A 94 18.00 9.17 -18.92
CA ALA A 94 18.18 9.18 -20.38
C ALA A 94 17.26 8.18 -21.15
N THR A 95 16.54 7.31 -20.43
CA THR A 95 15.60 6.30 -20.92
C THR A 95 14.14 6.77 -21.04
N GLY A 96 13.78 8.01 -20.69
CA GLY A 96 12.45 8.60 -20.97
C GLY A 96 11.76 9.29 -19.78
N PRO A 97 10.69 10.09 -20.02
CA PRO A 97 10.03 10.92 -19.01
C PRO A 97 9.32 10.11 -17.92
N ARG A 98 9.69 10.37 -16.66
CA ARG A 98 8.87 9.99 -15.50
C ARG A 98 7.72 10.98 -15.38
N LYS A 99 6.50 10.50 -15.54
CA LYS A 99 5.34 11.27 -15.11
C LYS A 99 5.18 11.07 -13.61
N VAL A 100 5.07 12.16 -12.87
CA VAL A 100 4.81 12.15 -11.42
C VAL A 100 3.39 12.61 -11.15
N ASP A 101 2.86 12.29 -9.98
CA ASP A 101 1.47 12.58 -9.61
C ASP A 101 1.05 14.05 -9.74
N GLY A 102 2.02 14.99 -9.71
CA GLY A 102 1.75 16.41 -9.94
C GLY A 102 1.17 16.73 -11.32
N ALA A 103 1.23 15.81 -12.29
CA ALA A 103 0.51 15.93 -13.56
C ALA A 103 -0.97 15.50 -13.46
N CYS A 104 -1.36 14.81 -12.38
CA CYS A 104 -2.69 14.25 -12.18
C CYS A 104 -3.49 15.04 -11.14
N THR A 105 -2.84 15.46 -10.06
CA THR A 105 -3.48 15.98 -8.86
C THR A 105 -2.67 17.12 -8.23
N PRO A 106 -3.30 18.06 -7.50
CA PRO A 106 -2.57 18.99 -6.64
C PRO A 106 -2.06 18.35 -5.34
N GLY A 107 -2.28 17.03 -5.14
CA GLY A 107 -1.87 16.30 -3.95
C GLY A 107 -0.36 16.35 -3.70
N LYS A 108 0.02 16.61 -2.44
CA LYS A 108 1.42 16.77 -2.02
C LYS A 108 2.13 15.47 -1.69
N LEU A 109 1.40 14.38 -1.44
CA LEU A 109 2.02 13.09 -1.17
C LEU A 109 2.62 12.56 -2.47
N ILE A 110 3.94 12.39 -2.55
CA ILE A 110 4.61 11.79 -3.72
C ILE A 110 4.29 10.29 -3.74
N ARG A 111 4.01 9.67 -4.89
CA ARG A 111 3.87 8.20 -5.01
C ARG A 111 5.23 7.52 -4.88
N ARG A 112 5.29 6.55 -3.98
CA ARG A 112 6.33 5.51 -3.97
C ARG A 112 5.66 4.15 -3.87
N ILE A 113 6.44 3.11 -4.10
CA ILE A 113 6.00 1.72 -4.16
C ILE A 113 6.80 0.85 -3.20
N VAL A 114 6.18 -0.23 -2.73
CA VAL A 114 6.74 -1.27 -1.87
C VAL A 114 7.34 -0.66 -0.60
N LEU A 115 6.46 -0.19 0.29
CA LEU A 115 6.76 0.58 1.50
C LEU A 115 5.78 0.27 2.64
N GLY A 116 6.02 0.80 3.83
CA GLY A 116 5.23 0.49 5.02
C GLY A 116 5.22 -1.01 5.32
N GLY A 117 6.38 -1.67 5.28
CA GLY A 117 6.48 -3.11 5.51
C GLY A 117 6.15 -3.99 4.30
N SER A 118 5.94 -3.44 3.10
CA SER A 118 5.67 -4.26 1.90
C SER A 118 6.91 -4.97 1.33
N GLY A 119 6.69 -6.11 0.68
CA GLY A 119 7.73 -6.92 0.05
C GLY A 119 7.48 -7.24 -1.44
N PHE A 120 8.54 -7.22 -2.24
CA PHE A 120 8.58 -7.63 -3.66
C PHE A 120 9.77 -8.57 -3.88
N GLU A 121 9.54 -9.82 -4.31
CA GLU A 121 10.58 -10.87 -4.49
C GLU A 121 11.47 -11.09 -3.24
N GLY A 122 11.01 -10.64 -2.08
CA GLY A 122 11.73 -10.56 -0.83
C GLY A 122 10.81 -10.07 0.28
N ASN A 123 11.40 -9.69 1.41
CA ASN A 123 10.63 -9.46 2.64
C ASN A 123 10.72 -8.00 3.07
N GLY A 124 9.57 -7.38 3.31
CA GLY A 124 9.42 -6.13 4.06
C GLY A 124 8.72 -6.40 5.38
N LEU A 125 9.19 -5.73 6.43
CA LEU A 125 8.60 -5.81 7.76
C LEU A 125 8.65 -4.43 8.41
N LEU A 126 7.51 -3.95 8.87
CA LEU A 126 7.34 -2.80 9.74
C LEU A 126 6.61 -3.27 10.99
N ILE A 127 7.20 -3.01 12.16
CA ILE A 127 6.56 -3.22 13.46
C ILE A 127 6.55 -1.88 14.18
N ASP A 128 5.37 -1.41 14.57
CA ASP A 128 5.19 -0.31 15.53
C ASP A 128 4.78 -0.89 16.88
N VAL A 129 5.12 -0.21 17.97
CA VAL A 129 4.89 -0.71 19.33
C VAL A 129 3.85 0.13 20.10
N VAL A 130 3.73 1.42 19.83
CA VAL A 130 2.88 2.33 20.61
C VAL A 130 2.77 3.69 19.92
N GLY A 131 1.57 4.22 19.81
CA GLY A 131 1.38 5.55 19.24
C GLY A 131 -0.07 5.90 18.95
N ASN A 132 -0.29 7.07 18.36
CA ASN A 132 -1.45 7.40 17.54
C ASN A 132 -0.94 7.80 16.16
N ASP A 133 -0.83 6.81 15.28
CA ASP A 133 0.03 6.82 14.13
C ASP A 133 -0.72 7.09 12.83
N GLN A 134 0.02 7.61 11.86
CA GLN A 134 -0.50 7.91 10.54
C GLN A 134 0.32 7.22 9.47
N TYR A 135 -0.22 6.14 8.94
CA TYR A 135 0.36 5.39 7.86
C TYR A 135 -0.21 5.86 6.53
N ARG A 136 0.62 6.49 5.69
CA ARG A 136 0.17 7.06 4.42
C ARG A 136 0.98 6.48 3.26
N GLY A 137 0.37 5.55 2.54
CA GLY A 137 0.90 5.00 1.31
C GLY A 137 0.07 5.42 0.10
N LYS A 138 0.64 5.35 -1.09
CA LYS A 138 -0.15 5.45 -2.33
C LYS A 138 -0.37 4.07 -2.94
N THR A 139 0.70 3.41 -3.33
CA THR A 139 0.63 2.13 -4.04
C THR A 139 1.59 1.13 -3.42
N ALA A 140 1.21 -0.15 -3.39
CA ALA A 140 2.09 -1.21 -2.89
C ALA A 140 2.63 -0.89 -1.49
N ALA A 141 1.75 -0.53 -0.57
CA ALA A 141 2.09 -0.05 0.76
C ALA A 141 1.48 -0.91 1.87
N GLN A 142 1.89 -0.66 3.11
CA GLN A 142 1.20 -1.13 4.32
C GLN A 142 1.04 -2.65 4.34
N GLY A 143 2.16 -3.35 4.54
CA GLY A 143 2.19 -4.79 4.73
C GLY A 143 1.79 -5.61 3.50
N SER A 144 1.89 -5.04 2.30
CA SER A 144 1.47 -5.75 1.08
C SER A 144 2.58 -6.62 0.49
N GLY A 145 2.22 -7.84 0.09
CA GLY A 145 3.07 -8.79 -0.62
C GLY A 145 2.89 -8.72 -2.12
N HIS A 146 3.98 -8.64 -2.87
CA HIS A 146 3.96 -8.64 -4.33
C HIS A 146 4.92 -9.70 -4.85
N VAL A 147 4.64 -10.30 -6.01
CA VAL A 147 5.52 -11.20 -6.79
C VAL A 147 6.44 -12.05 -5.90
N GLY A 148 5.87 -13.08 -5.27
CA GLY A 148 6.61 -14.00 -4.37
C GLY A 148 7.20 -13.37 -3.11
N GLY A 149 6.93 -12.10 -2.85
CA GLY A 149 7.38 -11.36 -1.68
C GLY A 149 6.48 -11.54 -0.47
N VAL A 150 7.00 -11.11 0.68
CA VAL A 150 6.31 -11.13 1.97
C VAL A 150 6.29 -9.69 2.48
N GLY A 151 5.09 -9.13 2.64
CA GLY A 151 4.88 -7.84 3.29
C GLY A 151 4.20 -8.01 4.63
N ILE A 152 4.73 -7.35 5.66
CA ILE A 152 4.14 -7.33 7.00
C ILE A 152 4.21 -5.92 7.56
N LEU A 153 3.05 -5.37 7.90
CA LEU A 153 2.90 -4.23 8.81
C LEU A 153 2.21 -4.77 10.06
N ARG A 154 2.79 -4.53 11.23
CA ARG A 154 2.16 -4.85 12.50
C ARG A 154 2.26 -3.68 13.45
N ASP A 155 1.13 -3.08 13.76
CA ASP A 155 1.01 -2.19 14.91
C ASP A 155 0.69 -3.02 16.15
N LEU A 156 1.41 -2.77 17.24
CA LEU A 156 1.19 -3.41 18.55
C LEU A 156 0.54 -2.45 19.55
N GLY A 157 0.30 -1.21 19.12
CA GLY A 157 -0.28 -0.14 19.90
C GLY A 157 -1.72 -0.43 20.30
N ARG A 158 -2.27 0.50 21.08
CA ARG A 158 -3.72 0.58 21.35
C ARG A 158 -4.19 1.98 20.96
N GLY A 159 -3.67 2.44 19.84
CA GLY A 159 -3.63 3.82 19.41
C GLY A 159 -4.97 4.32 18.89
N THR A 160 -4.92 5.36 18.09
CA THR A 160 -6.05 5.76 17.25
C THR A 160 -5.45 6.15 15.93
N ASP A 161 -5.31 5.13 15.11
CA ASP A 161 -4.39 5.07 14.01
C ASP A 161 -5.12 5.29 12.70
N ARG A 162 -4.38 5.77 11.71
CA ARG A 162 -4.93 6.14 10.41
C ARG A 162 -4.11 5.53 9.30
N TYR A 163 -4.72 4.57 8.62
CA TYR A 163 -4.17 3.87 7.48
C TYR A 163 -4.77 4.41 6.19
N LEU A 164 -3.99 5.18 5.44
CA LEU A 164 -4.39 5.77 4.17
C LEU A 164 -3.65 5.09 3.02
N ALA A 165 -4.40 4.48 2.10
CA ALA A 165 -3.83 3.94 0.88
C ALA A 165 -4.73 4.15 -0.34
N ILE A 166 -4.20 3.83 -1.53
CA ILE A 166 -4.95 3.97 -2.78
C ILE A 166 -5.06 2.62 -3.48
N ARG A 167 -3.93 1.91 -3.62
CA ARG A 167 -3.87 0.69 -4.43
C ARG A 167 -2.95 -0.37 -3.88
N ASN A 168 -3.32 -1.63 -4.05
CA ASN A 168 -2.46 -2.78 -3.79
C ASN A 168 -1.79 -2.71 -2.40
N SER A 169 -2.56 -2.33 -1.38
CA SER A 169 -2.03 -1.97 -0.07
C SER A 169 -2.86 -2.57 1.06
N GLN A 170 -2.48 -2.30 2.29
CA GLN A 170 -3.22 -2.71 3.49
C GLN A 170 -3.40 -4.22 3.56
N GLY A 171 -2.28 -4.94 3.67
CA GLY A 171 -2.27 -6.40 3.70
C GLY A 171 -2.59 -7.06 2.35
N PHE A 172 -2.60 -6.31 1.25
CA PHE A 172 -2.84 -6.86 -0.09
C PHE A 172 -1.78 -7.89 -0.52
N SER A 173 -2.16 -8.86 -1.36
CA SER A 173 -1.21 -9.79 -1.98
C SER A 173 -1.39 -10.04 -3.48
N LEU A 174 -0.27 -10.22 -4.19
CA LEU A 174 -0.22 -10.50 -5.64
C LEU A 174 0.81 -11.58 -6.01
N ILE A 175 0.42 -12.52 -6.88
CA ILE A 175 1.31 -13.52 -7.52
C ILE A 175 2.09 -14.34 -6.48
N GLY A 176 1.40 -15.27 -5.84
CA GLY A 176 1.98 -16.22 -4.87
C GLY A 176 2.66 -15.57 -3.66
N ALA A 177 2.41 -14.28 -3.42
CA ALA A 177 2.97 -13.52 -2.32
C ALA A 177 2.14 -13.67 -1.04
N PHE A 178 2.65 -13.11 0.05
CA PHE A 178 1.93 -12.97 1.32
C PHE A 178 1.92 -11.51 1.77
N GLY A 179 0.74 -10.98 2.05
CA GLY A 179 0.55 -9.65 2.63
C GLY A 179 -0.20 -9.73 3.94
N LEU A 180 0.32 -9.06 4.97
CA LEU A 180 -0.32 -8.92 6.28
C LEU A 180 -0.24 -7.47 6.73
N GLN A 181 -1.40 -6.91 7.04
CA GLN A 181 -1.49 -5.78 7.95
C GLN A 181 -2.23 -6.24 9.21
N GLN A 182 -1.65 -5.97 10.37
CA GLN A 182 -2.25 -6.27 11.66
C GLN A 182 -2.17 -5.06 12.58
N ASP A 183 -3.27 -4.68 13.18
CA ASP A 183 -3.35 -3.80 14.34
C ASP A 183 -3.81 -4.62 15.56
N ASP A 184 -3.32 -4.25 16.75
CA ASP A 184 -3.57 -4.97 18.00
C ASP A 184 -4.52 -4.17 18.95
N GLY A 185 -5.04 -3.00 18.53
CA GLY A 185 -5.93 -2.16 19.36
C GLY A 185 -6.15 -0.75 18.82
N GLY A 186 -7.36 -0.20 18.93
CA GLY A 186 -7.52 1.24 18.76
C GLY A 186 -8.92 1.76 18.54
N ASN A 187 -9.07 2.84 17.79
CA ASN A 187 -10.34 3.21 17.14
C ASN A 187 -9.93 3.80 15.81
N ASP A 188 -9.67 2.92 14.88
CA ASP A 188 -8.76 3.13 13.78
C ASP A 188 -9.52 3.40 12.48
N LYS A 189 -8.76 3.89 11.51
CA LYS A 189 -9.33 4.30 10.23
C LYS A 189 -8.53 3.70 9.09
N TYR A 190 -9.13 2.71 8.46
CA TYR A 190 -8.65 2.04 7.26
C TYR A 190 -9.28 2.66 6.02
N LEU A 191 -8.58 3.62 5.43
CA LEU A 191 -9.14 4.51 4.42
C LEU A 191 -8.51 4.28 3.05
N THR A 192 -9.36 4.22 2.05
CA THR A 192 -8.98 4.59 0.68
C THR A 192 -9.08 6.09 0.50
N TYR A 193 -8.09 6.70 -0.16
CA TYR A 193 -8.14 8.12 -0.51
C TYR A 193 -7.65 8.38 -1.92
N MET A 194 -8.48 9.05 -2.72
CA MET A 194 -8.06 9.55 -4.01
C MET A 194 -7.74 11.04 -3.95
N PRO A 195 -6.50 11.44 -4.28
CA PRO A 195 -6.18 12.84 -4.51
C PRO A 195 -7.11 13.46 -5.57
N PRO A 196 -7.63 14.67 -5.36
CA PRO A 196 -8.59 15.29 -6.28
C PRO A 196 -7.95 15.58 -7.65
N PRO A 197 -8.77 15.75 -8.70
CA PRO A 197 -8.30 16.19 -10.01
C PRO A 197 -7.72 17.62 -9.98
N LEU A 198 -6.75 17.89 -10.88
CA LEU A 198 -6.37 19.27 -11.24
C LEU A 198 -7.43 19.90 -12.15
N ASP A 199 -8.00 19.09 -13.03
CA ASP A 199 -9.09 19.46 -13.93
C ASP A 199 -10.25 18.47 -13.71
N PRO A 200 -11.32 18.88 -13.01
CA PRO A 200 -12.48 18.03 -12.75
C PRO A 200 -13.18 17.51 -14.02
N ASP A 201 -12.93 18.12 -15.18
CA ASP A 201 -13.51 17.73 -16.47
C ASP A 201 -12.55 16.84 -17.28
N ALA A 202 -11.33 16.58 -16.80
CA ALA A 202 -10.38 15.72 -17.48
C ALA A 202 -10.91 14.27 -17.53
N PRO A 203 -10.82 13.59 -18.69
CA PRO A 203 -11.29 12.21 -18.80
C PRO A 203 -10.38 11.25 -18.01
N PHE A 204 -10.93 10.08 -17.67
CA PHE A 204 -10.17 8.97 -17.09
C PHE A 204 -8.84 8.74 -17.84
N GLN A 205 -7.75 8.52 -17.10
CA GLN A 205 -6.40 8.29 -17.66
C GLN A 205 -5.74 9.49 -18.36
N ALA A 206 -6.30 10.71 -18.26
CA ALA A 206 -5.68 11.93 -18.81
C ALA A 206 -4.99 12.81 -17.76
N ASP A 207 -4.08 13.67 -18.19
CA ASP A 207 -3.47 14.70 -17.32
C ASP A 207 -4.57 15.50 -16.60
N GLY A 208 -4.42 15.66 -15.29
CA GLY A 208 -5.36 16.37 -14.44
C GLY A 208 -6.58 15.59 -13.96
N SER A 209 -6.77 14.32 -14.35
CA SER A 209 -7.93 13.50 -13.94
C SER A 209 -7.95 13.13 -12.45
N GLY A 210 -6.89 13.40 -11.70
CA GLY A 210 -6.77 13.08 -10.28
C GLY A 210 -6.06 11.77 -10.01
N GLY A 211 -6.07 11.37 -8.74
CA GLY A 211 -5.47 10.11 -8.30
C GLY A 211 -3.95 10.09 -8.34
N VAL A 212 -3.41 9.06 -8.98
CA VAL A 212 -1.96 8.78 -9.06
C VAL A 212 -1.57 8.40 -10.47
N VAL A 213 -0.33 8.66 -10.86
CA VAL A 213 0.20 8.06 -12.09
C VAL A 213 0.24 6.55 -11.90
N ASP A 214 -0.18 5.76 -12.88
CA ASP A 214 -0.12 4.30 -12.87
C ASP A 214 1.21 3.75 -13.43
N ASP A 215 1.30 2.45 -13.63
CA ASP A 215 2.44 1.74 -14.22
C ASP A 215 2.59 1.95 -15.74
N THR A 216 1.54 2.42 -16.42
CA THR A 216 1.58 2.83 -17.83
C THR A 216 1.98 4.29 -18.03
N GLY A 217 2.01 5.07 -16.95
CA GLY A 217 2.30 6.50 -16.97
C GLY A 217 1.06 7.38 -17.18
N LEU A 218 -0.15 6.84 -17.01
CA LEU A 218 -1.41 7.57 -17.12
C LEU A 218 -1.95 7.94 -15.75
N CYS A 219 -2.79 8.97 -15.66
CA CYS A 219 -3.37 9.41 -14.38
C CYS A 219 -4.60 8.57 -14.04
N ASP A 220 -4.49 7.75 -13.00
CA ASP A 220 -5.52 6.80 -12.62
C ASP A 220 -6.13 7.23 -11.28
N ASP A 221 -7.45 7.46 -11.30
CA ASP A 221 -8.29 7.96 -10.22
C ASP A 221 -9.22 6.89 -9.61
N LEU A 222 -8.97 5.60 -9.92
CA LEU A 222 -9.71 4.46 -9.34
C LEU A 222 -9.00 3.75 -8.17
N PRO A 223 -9.54 3.78 -6.93
CA PRO A 223 -8.97 3.02 -5.82
C PRO A 223 -9.24 1.53 -6.02
N ARG A 224 -8.28 0.66 -5.66
CA ARG A 224 -8.37 -0.78 -5.94
C ARG A 224 -7.50 -1.63 -5.02
N MET A 225 -7.95 -2.85 -4.70
CA MET A 225 -7.10 -3.87 -4.08
C MET A 225 -6.44 -3.42 -2.77
N VAL A 226 -7.28 -2.98 -1.84
CA VAL A 226 -6.85 -2.66 -0.47
C VAL A 226 -7.55 -3.58 0.53
N GLN A 227 -7.13 -3.53 1.78
CA GLN A 227 -7.81 -4.16 2.93
C GLN A 227 -7.93 -5.67 2.75
N GLY A 228 -6.79 -6.35 2.85
CA GLY A 228 -6.72 -7.81 2.81
C GLY A 228 -7.17 -8.42 1.48
N ALA A 229 -7.07 -7.69 0.38
CA ALA A 229 -7.40 -8.22 -0.94
C ALA A 229 -6.27 -9.10 -1.50
N ALA A 230 -6.57 -10.07 -2.37
CA ALA A 230 -5.54 -10.92 -2.96
C ALA A 230 -5.85 -11.41 -4.39
N LEU A 231 -4.78 -11.49 -5.20
CA LEU A 231 -4.83 -11.97 -6.58
C LEU A 231 -3.77 -13.03 -6.89
N LEU A 232 -4.05 -13.85 -7.92
CA LEU A 232 -3.06 -14.69 -8.59
C LEU A 232 -2.33 -15.64 -7.64
N GLY A 233 -3.10 -16.35 -6.81
CA GLY A 233 -2.56 -17.29 -5.82
C GLY A 233 -1.91 -16.62 -4.60
N GLY A 234 -1.98 -15.30 -4.47
CA GLY A 234 -1.55 -14.57 -3.28
C GLY A 234 -2.48 -14.78 -2.09
N PHE A 235 -1.95 -14.54 -0.88
CA PHE A 235 -2.72 -14.55 0.36
C PHE A 235 -2.60 -13.18 1.03
N GLY A 236 -3.71 -12.44 1.08
CA GLY A 236 -3.78 -11.08 1.60
C GLY A 236 -4.63 -11.01 2.85
N VAL A 237 -4.15 -10.34 3.89
CA VAL A 237 -4.76 -10.35 5.22
C VAL A 237 -4.73 -8.97 5.84
N LEU A 238 -5.89 -8.51 6.28
CA LEU A 238 -6.03 -7.42 7.24
C LEU A 238 -6.65 -7.98 8.52
N LEU A 239 -5.97 -7.78 9.65
CA LEU A 239 -6.45 -8.13 10.98
C LEU A 239 -6.49 -6.87 11.85
N ASP A 240 -7.59 -6.70 12.55
CA ASP A 240 -7.72 -5.71 13.62
C ASP A 240 -8.09 -6.42 14.94
N GLN A 241 -7.77 -5.81 16.07
CA GLN A 241 -8.17 -6.23 17.41
C GLN A 241 -8.65 -5.01 18.20
N ASP A 242 -9.74 -5.13 18.94
CA ASP A 242 -10.34 -4.15 19.85
C ASP A 242 -10.55 -2.74 19.24
N GLY A 243 -11.81 -2.32 19.11
CA GLY A 243 -12.21 -0.91 19.16
C GLY A 243 -12.86 -0.36 17.89
N GLN A 244 -13.58 0.75 18.06
CA GLN A 244 -14.64 1.14 17.12
C GLN A 244 -14.06 1.74 15.84
N ASP A 245 -14.04 0.92 14.81
CA ASP A 245 -13.26 1.15 13.62
C ASP A 245 -14.08 1.64 12.43
N LEU A 246 -13.36 2.26 11.50
CA LEU A 246 -13.90 2.68 10.22
C LEU A 246 -13.06 2.12 9.07
N TYR A 247 -13.73 1.29 8.28
CA TYR A 247 -13.22 0.73 7.03
C TYR A 247 -13.90 1.40 5.83
N VAL A 248 -13.12 2.09 5.01
CA VAL A 248 -13.57 2.66 3.73
C VAL A 248 -12.79 2.00 2.59
N GLY A 249 -13.39 0.96 2.02
CA GLY A 249 -12.76 0.11 1.01
C GLY A 249 -12.70 0.73 -0.39
N ALA A 250 -12.06 0.01 -1.30
CA ALA A 250 -12.13 0.28 -2.73
C ALA A 250 -13.38 -0.40 -3.34
N PRO A 251 -14.18 0.29 -4.18
CA PRO A 251 -15.38 -0.28 -4.77
C PRO A 251 -15.05 -1.46 -5.69
N VAL A 252 -16.06 -2.32 -5.87
CA VAL A 252 -16.01 -3.41 -6.84
C VAL A 252 -15.92 -2.84 -8.25
N GLY A 253 -14.99 -3.35 -9.06
CA GLY A 253 -14.81 -2.90 -10.43
C GLY A 253 -14.03 -3.87 -11.29
N THR A 254 -13.88 -3.49 -12.55
CA THR A 254 -13.03 -4.18 -13.52
C THR A 254 -12.08 -3.20 -14.16
N GLN A 255 -10.86 -3.65 -14.47
CA GLN A 255 -9.85 -2.80 -15.10
C GLN A 255 -9.04 -3.52 -16.17
N PRO A 256 -8.60 -2.82 -17.22
CA PRO A 256 -7.65 -3.37 -18.17
C PRO A 256 -6.32 -3.73 -17.48
N PHE A 257 -5.90 -4.98 -17.62
CA PHE A 257 -4.54 -5.40 -17.26
C PHE A 257 -3.64 -5.42 -18.50
N MET A 258 -4.17 -5.96 -19.59
CA MET A 258 -3.54 -5.98 -20.91
C MET A 258 -4.64 -6.03 -21.98
N PRO A 259 -4.34 -5.76 -23.27
CA PRO A 259 -5.36 -5.71 -24.31
C PRO A 259 -6.26 -6.96 -24.31
N GLY A 260 -7.56 -6.75 -24.07
CA GLY A 260 -8.57 -7.82 -24.03
C GLY A 260 -8.71 -8.57 -22.70
N ILE A 261 -7.92 -8.24 -21.68
CA ILE A 261 -7.98 -8.87 -20.35
C ILE A 261 -8.35 -7.83 -19.30
N LEU A 262 -9.50 -8.07 -18.65
CA LEU A 262 -9.99 -7.28 -17.53
C LEU A 262 -9.79 -8.05 -16.22
N PHE A 263 -9.22 -7.40 -15.21
CA PHE A 263 -9.16 -7.93 -13.86
C PHE A 263 -10.30 -7.41 -13.01
N PHE A 264 -10.94 -8.33 -12.29
CA PHE A 264 -11.91 -7.99 -11.26
C PHE A 264 -11.17 -7.58 -9.99
N HIS A 265 -11.56 -6.45 -9.41
CA HIS A 265 -10.90 -5.90 -8.24
C HIS A 265 -11.90 -5.43 -7.19
N SER A 266 -11.50 -5.51 -5.93
CA SER A 266 -12.28 -4.99 -4.81
C SER A 266 -11.38 -4.82 -3.57
N SER A 267 -11.97 -4.88 -2.38
CA SER A 267 -11.32 -4.72 -1.07
C SER A 267 -12.03 -5.54 0.01
N GLN A 268 -11.67 -5.35 1.28
CA GLN A 268 -12.32 -5.94 2.46
C GLN A 268 -12.40 -7.46 2.39
N GLY A 269 -11.22 -8.07 2.27
CA GLY A 269 -11.05 -9.52 2.21
C GLY A 269 -11.40 -10.13 0.85
N PHE A 270 -11.40 -9.36 -0.23
CA PHE A 270 -11.68 -9.87 -1.58
C PHE A 270 -10.53 -10.74 -2.14
N GLY A 271 -10.84 -11.96 -2.59
CA GLY A 271 -9.87 -12.83 -3.28
C GLY A 271 -10.33 -13.18 -4.70
N CYS A 272 -9.42 -13.14 -5.67
CA CYS A 272 -9.72 -13.47 -7.07
C CYS A 272 -8.52 -14.07 -7.80
N ASP A 273 -8.74 -14.74 -8.94
CA ASP A 273 -7.69 -15.39 -9.73
C ASP A 273 -6.84 -16.39 -8.91
N GLY A 274 -7.49 -17.21 -8.09
CA GLY A 274 -6.83 -18.14 -7.16
C GLY A 274 -6.29 -17.49 -5.88
N GLY A 275 -6.42 -16.16 -5.74
CA GLY A 275 -6.06 -15.44 -4.52
C GLY A 275 -7.06 -15.67 -3.38
N VAL A 276 -6.55 -15.56 -2.16
CA VAL A 276 -7.32 -15.62 -0.92
C VAL A 276 -7.19 -14.30 -0.19
N GLY A 277 -8.30 -13.56 -0.12
CA GLY A 277 -8.37 -12.32 0.64
C GLY A 277 -9.06 -12.53 1.99
N MET A 278 -8.60 -11.81 3.01
CA MET A 278 -9.15 -11.88 4.36
C MET A 278 -9.16 -10.51 5.02
N LEU A 279 -10.31 -10.11 5.55
CA LEU A 279 -10.44 -9.06 6.55
C LEU A 279 -11.04 -9.71 7.81
N THR A 280 -10.42 -9.49 8.96
CA THR A 280 -10.99 -9.92 10.24
C THR A 280 -10.81 -8.83 11.27
N ASP A 281 -11.94 -8.36 11.78
CA ASP A 281 -12.05 -7.53 12.96
C ASP A 281 -12.44 -8.39 14.16
N ARG A 282 -11.89 -8.09 15.35
CA ARG A 282 -12.26 -8.74 16.60
C ARG A 282 -12.23 -7.72 17.71
N GLY A 283 -13.12 -7.82 18.68
CA GLY A 283 -13.15 -6.87 19.80
C GLY A 283 -14.52 -6.77 20.45
N GLN A 284 -15.53 -7.33 19.79
CA GLN A 284 -16.95 -7.27 20.16
C GLN A 284 -17.46 -5.83 20.27
N ASP A 285 -17.06 -4.99 19.35
CA ASP A 285 -17.40 -3.58 19.32
C ASP A 285 -17.94 -3.13 17.95
N LEU A 286 -18.38 -1.87 17.87
CA LEU A 286 -19.28 -1.42 16.81
C LEU A 286 -18.53 -0.70 15.67
N ASP A 287 -18.37 -1.42 14.57
CA ASP A 287 -17.58 -0.99 13.41
C ASP A 287 -18.42 -0.50 12.23
N SER A 288 -17.77 0.31 11.40
CA SER A 288 -18.37 0.84 10.17
C SER A 288 -17.60 0.41 8.93
N TYR A 289 -18.28 -0.35 8.08
CA TYR A 289 -17.77 -0.74 6.76
C TYR A 289 -18.49 0.06 5.68
N ARG A 290 -17.71 0.70 4.80
CA ARG A 290 -18.20 1.54 3.72
C ARG A 290 -17.44 1.25 2.45
N GLU A 291 -18.11 1.46 1.33
CA GLU A 291 -17.59 1.08 0.01
C GLU A 291 -17.20 -0.40 -0.02
N GLY A 292 -16.56 -0.86 -1.09
CA GLY A 292 -16.18 -2.27 -1.20
C GLY A 292 -17.30 -3.20 -1.64
N PRO A 293 -17.15 -4.51 -1.39
CA PRO A 293 -18.15 -5.50 -1.77
C PRO A 293 -19.41 -5.40 -0.88
N ALA A 294 -20.56 -5.82 -1.41
CA ALA A 294 -21.81 -5.77 -0.66
C ALA A 294 -21.82 -6.76 0.53
N GLY A 295 -22.60 -6.48 1.57
CA GLY A 295 -22.83 -7.41 2.67
C GLY A 295 -21.81 -7.35 3.82
N ARG A 296 -20.84 -6.44 3.78
CA ARG A 296 -19.92 -6.19 4.90
C ARG A 296 -20.56 -5.22 5.87
N SER A 297 -20.66 -5.64 7.12
CA SER A 297 -21.19 -4.85 8.22
C SER A 297 -20.76 -5.46 9.54
N ASN A 298 -20.90 -4.68 10.62
CA ASN A 298 -20.71 -5.13 11.99
C ASN A 298 -21.39 -6.47 12.29
N GLY A 299 -20.69 -7.35 13.00
CA GLY A 299 -21.13 -8.68 13.44
C GLY A 299 -21.34 -9.71 12.31
N VAL A 300 -20.85 -9.44 11.10
CA VAL A 300 -21.07 -10.31 9.94
C VAL A 300 -19.86 -11.19 9.64
N ASN A 301 -20.15 -12.47 9.38
CA ASN A 301 -19.20 -13.47 8.93
C ASN A 301 -19.56 -13.95 7.52
N LEU A 302 -18.66 -13.77 6.55
CA LEU A 302 -18.83 -14.19 5.16
C LEU A 302 -17.63 -15.00 4.67
N VAL A 303 -17.96 -16.00 3.86
CA VAL A 303 -17.01 -16.72 3.02
C VAL A 303 -17.57 -16.68 1.60
N GLU A 304 -16.84 -16.06 0.69
CA GLU A 304 -17.32 -15.77 -0.66
C GLU A 304 -16.39 -16.32 -1.74
N PRO A 305 -16.79 -17.42 -2.40
CA PRO A 305 -16.14 -17.87 -3.62
C PRO A 305 -16.38 -16.86 -4.75
N GLN A 306 -15.32 -16.32 -5.33
CA GLN A 306 -15.39 -15.36 -6.43
C GLN A 306 -15.18 -16.08 -7.75
N THR A 307 -16.23 -16.29 -8.53
CA THR A 307 -16.17 -17.07 -9.80
C THR A 307 -16.09 -16.19 -11.05
N ALA A 308 -16.35 -14.88 -10.93
CA ALA A 308 -16.28 -13.91 -12.04
C ALA A 308 -14.85 -13.47 -12.40
N CYS A 309 -13.85 -14.15 -11.87
CA CYS A 309 -12.43 -13.89 -12.05
C CYS A 309 -11.94 -14.23 -13.47
N PHE A 310 -10.79 -13.69 -13.85
CA PHE A 310 -10.24 -13.87 -15.19
C PHE A 310 -9.73 -15.30 -15.41
N ALA A 311 -8.88 -15.81 -14.52
CA ALA A 311 -8.15 -17.06 -14.71
C ALA A 311 -8.70 -18.21 -13.88
N ALA A 312 -9.04 -17.95 -12.62
CA ALA A 312 -9.51 -18.98 -11.68
C ALA A 312 -10.37 -18.35 -10.58
N PRO A 313 -11.28 -19.10 -9.96
CA PRO A 313 -12.00 -18.59 -8.80
C PRO A 313 -11.05 -18.19 -7.67
N GLY A 314 -11.41 -17.15 -6.93
CA GLY A 314 -10.76 -16.80 -5.66
C GLY A 314 -11.66 -17.05 -4.47
N LEU A 315 -11.15 -16.74 -3.28
CA LEU A 315 -11.88 -16.88 -2.03
C LEU A 315 -11.73 -15.62 -1.18
N GLY A 316 -12.85 -15.04 -0.77
CA GLY A 316 -12.86 -13.94 0.18
C GLY A 316 -13.37 -14.37 1.55
N PHE A 317 -12.74 -13.86 2.59
CA PHE A 317 -13.14 -14.00 3.98
C PHE A 317 -13.36 -12.62 4.60
N PHE A 318 -14.52 -12.44 5.20
CA PHE A 318 -14.83 -11.28 6.01
C PHE A 318 -15.38 -11.77 7.34
N ASN A 319 -14.81 -11.31 8.45
CA ASN A 319 -15.26 -11.68 9.78
C ASN A 319 -15.20 -10.44 10.67
N ASP A 320 -16.30 -10.19 11.35
CA ASP A 320 -16.44 -9.21 12.40
C ASP A 320 -17.25 -9.89 13.52
N ASP A 321 -16.79 -9.74 14.78
CA ASP A 321 -17.35 -10.43 15.94
C ASP A 321 -18.20 -9.54 16.87
N GLY A 322 -18.52 -8.30 16.48
CA GLY A 322 -19.10 -7.28 17.37
C GLY A 322 -20.33 -6.51 16.94
#